data_AF-A0A1M3PPU0-F1
#
_entry.id   AF-A0A1M3PPU0-F1
#
_cell.length_a   1.000
_cell.length_b   1.000
_cell.length_c   1.000
_cell.angle_alpha   90.00
_cell.angle_beta   90.00
_cell.angle_gamma   90.00
#
_symmetry.space_group_name_H-M   'P 1'
#
loop_
_entity.id
_entity.type
_entity.pdbx_description
1 polymer ?
#
loop_
_entity_poly.entity_id
_entity_poly.type
_entity_poly.pdbx_seq_one_letter_code
_entity_poly.pdbx_strand_id
1 'polypeptide(L)'
;MPAVAAILARYDRASLEAFLSVAIDLLDAMDGDPDVEDDDPSGDTLDISGEAPTDNGAEMYAIRPVYSVDQSRGPINEAEAHREHMRELLRH
;
A
#
# COMPACT_ATOMS: atom_id res chain seq x y z
N MET A 1 17.01 2.91 16.18
CA MET A 1 17.59 1.55 16.22
C MET A 1 19.08 1.58 15.84
N PRO A 2 20.00 1.94 16.76
CA PRO A 2 21.40 2.20 16.41
C PRO A 2 22.27 0.95 16.18
N ALA A 3 21.96 -0.19 16.82
CA ALA A 3 22.77 -1.40 16.72
C ALA A 3 22.65 -2.11 15.36
N VAL A 4 21.43 -2.19 14.81
CA VAL A 4 21.18 -2.79 13.49
C VAL A 4 21.87 -1.98 12.40
N ALA A 5 21.75 -0.65 12.44
CA ALA A 5 22.44 0.23 11.51
C ALA A 5 23.96 0.07 11.54
N ALA A 6 24.55 -0.09 12.73
CA ALA A 6 25.99 -0.31 12.88
C ALA A 6 26.48 -1.65 12.29
N ILE A 7 25.64 -2.68 12.28
CA ILE A 7 25.94 -3.98 11.67
C ILE A 7 25.82 -3.89 10.16
N LEU A 8 24.72 -3.30 9.65
CA LEU A 8 24.48 -3.18 8.22
C LEU A 8 25.49 -2.27 7.52
N ALA A 9 25.97 -1.22 8.21
CA ALA A 9 26.99 -0.31 7.69
C ALA A 9 28.35 -0.98 7.37
N ARG A 10 28.54 -2.24 7.75
CA ARG A 10 29.77 -3.01 7.46
C ARG A 10 29.77 -3.63 6.06
N TYR A 11 28.63 -3.61 5.38
CA TYR A 11 28.44 -4.22 4.06
C TYR A 11 28.14 -3.14 3.03
N ASP A 12 28.56 -3.35 1.79
CA ASP A 12 28.19 -2.46 0.69
C ASP A 12 26.72 -2.68 0.27
N ARG A 13 26.20 -1.72 -0.50
CA ARG A 13 24.81 -1.72 -0.97
C ARG A 13 24.47 -3.00 -1.74
N ALA A 14 25.33 -3.42 -2.66
CA ALA A 14 25.07 -4.59 -3.51
C ALA A 14 24.99 -5.89 -2.69
N SER A 15 25.85 -6.03 -1.68
CA SER A 15 25.85 -7.16 -0.75
C SER A 15 24.59 -7.19 0.10
N LEU A 16 24.12 -6.02 0.56
CA LEU A 16 22.87 -5.90 1.30
C LEU A 16 21.66 -6.23 0.43
N GLU A 17 21.62 -5.74 -0.80
CA GLU A 17 20.54 -6.04 -1.76
C GLU A 17 20.43 -7.53 -2.05
N ALA A 18 21.56 -8.19 -2.36
CA ALA A 18 21.58 -9.62 -2.61
C ALA A 18 21.16 -10.44 -1.38
N PHE A 19 21.60 -10.04 -0.19
CA PHE A 19 21.21 -10.71 1.05
C PHE A 19 19.71 -10.56 1.33
N LEU A 20 19.16 -9.35 1.19
CA LEU A 20 17.75 -9.07 1.43
C LEU A 20 16.86 -9.84 0.46
N SER A 21 17.21 -9.88 -0.83
CA SER A 21 16.47 -10.67 -1.83
C SER A 21 16.37 -12.14 -1.44
N VAL A 22 17.47 -12.78 -1.04
CA VAL A 22 17.45 -14.18 -0.60
C VAL A 22 16.67 -14.38 0.69
N ALA A 23 16.74 -13.41 1.61
CA ALA A 23 16.01 -13.49 2.87
C ALA A 23 14.49 -13.43 2.65
N ILE A 24 14.03 -12.58 1.74
CA ILE A 24 12.62 -12.46 1.33
C ILE A 24 12.17 -13.77 0.65
N ASP A 25 12.90 -14.25 -0.35
CA ASP A 25 12.56 -15.52 -1.05
C ASP A 25 12.39 -16.71 -0.08
N LEU A 26 13.16 -16.73 1.01
CA LEU A 26 13.05 -17.76 2.04
C LEU A 26 11.81 -17.59 2.93
N LEU A 27 11.39 -16.37 3.22
CA LEU A 27 10.18 -16.09 3.98
C LEU A 27 8.94 -16.48 3.17
N ASP A 28 8.87 -16.07 1.90
CA ASP A 28 7.82 -16.47 0.95
C ASP A 28 7.69 -17.99 0.86
N ALA A 29 8.82 -18.71 0.86
CA ALA A 29 8.82 -20.18 0.83
C ALA A 29 8.28 -20.81 2.13
N MET A 30 8.31 -20.09 3.25
CA MET A 30 7.88 -20.58 4.56
C MET A 30 6.38 -20.35 4.82
N ASP A 31 5.83 -19.22 4.41
CA ASP A 31 4.41 -18.87 4.62
C ASP A 31 3.56 -18.99 3.35
N GLY A 32 4.18 -19.07 2.18
CA GLY A 32 3.51 -19.17 0.89
C GLY A 32 2.89 -17.86 0.42
N ASP A 33 3.30 -16.74 0.99
CA ASP A 33 2.85 -15.38 0.66
C ASP A 33 3.96 -14.66 -0.12
N PRO A 34 3.88 -14.56 -1.45
CA PRO A 34 4.90 -13.89 -2.24
C PRO A 34 4.91 -12.38 -1.95
N ASP A 35 6.03 -11.86 -1.46
CA ASP A 35 6.26 -10.42 -1.28
C ASP A 35 6.48 -9.74 -2.66
N VAL A 36 5.37 -9.50 -3.40
CA VAL A 36 5.38 -8.88 -4.72
C VAL A 36 5.20 -7.37 -4.58
N GLU A 37 6.11 -6.57 -5.15
CA GLU A 37 5.87 -5.13 -5.31
C GLU A 37 4.72 -4.92 -6.29
N ASP A 38 3.74 -4.11 -5.90
CA ASP A 38 2.65 -3.74 -6.79
C ASP A 38 3.22 -2.90 -7.95
N ASP A 39 3.21 -3.48 -9.14
CA ASP A 39 3.66 -2.84 -10.39
C ASP A 39 2.63 -1.82 -10.90
N ASP A 40 1.53 -1.56 -10.19
CA ASP A 40 0.57 -0.52 -10.56
C ASP A 40 1.21 0.89 -10.48
N PRO A 41 1.41 1.59 -11.61
CA PRO A 41 1.88 2.98 -11.59
C PRO A 41 0.86 3.95 -10.97
N SER A 42 -0.40 3.53 -10.75
CA SER A 42 -1.39 4.24 -9.94
C SER A 42 -1.48 3.79 -8.48
N GLY A 43 -0.75 2.73 -8.09
CA GLY A 43 -0.79 2.16 -6.76
C GLY A 43 -0.44 3.19 -5.69
N ASP A 44 -1.34 3.36 -4.73
CA ASP A 44 -1.05 4.19 -3.57
C ASP A 44 0.06 3.53 -2.75
N THR A 45 1.18 4.23 -2.59
CA THR A 45 2.27 3.82 -1.70
C THR A 45 1.84 3.59 -0.23
N LEU A 46 0.61 3.95 0.12
CA LEU A 46 -0.03 3.71 1.41
C LEU A 46 -1.05 2.56 1.41
N ASP A 47 -1.22 1.81 0.33
CA ASP A 47 -2.00 0.56 0.30
C ASP A 47 -1.26 -0.60 1.00
N ILE A 48 -0.67 -0.30 2.16
CA ILE A 48 -0.05 -1.25 3.10
C ILE A 48 -1.15 -2.09 3.80
N SER A 49 -2.43 -1.75 3.63
CA SER A 49 -3.55 -2.39 4.31
C SER A 49 -4.51 -3.16 3.40
N GLY A 50 -4.13 -3.46 2.15
CA GLY A 50 -4.92 -4.32 1.27
C GLY A 50 -6.36 -3.83 1.13
N GLU A 51 -6.54 -2.53 0.87
CA GLU A 51 -7.85 -2.03 0.47
C GLU A 51 -8.14 -2.64 -0.89
N ALA A 52 -8.82 -3.79 -0.87
CA ALA A 52 -9.09 -4.56 -2.07
C ALA A 52 -9.63 -3.61 -3.15
N PRO A 53 -8.93 -3.47 -4.29
CA PRO A 53 -9.48 -2.73 -5.39
C PRO A 53 -10.84 -3.36 -5.73
N THR A 54 -11.78 -2.56 -6.22
CA THR A 54 -13.00 -3.12 -6.77
C THR A 54 -12.65 -4.14 -7.87
N ASP A 55 -13.55 -5.06 -8.22
CA ASP A 55 -13.28 -6.17 -9.18
C ASP A 55 -12.67 -5.75 -10.55
N ASN A 56 -12.62 -4.44 -10.84
CA ASN A 56 -12.04 -3.81 -12.02
C ASN A 56 -10.74 -3.01 -11.77
N GLY A 57 -10.11 -3.09 -10.59
CA GLY A 57 -8.86 -2.39 -10.28
C GLY A 57 -9.01 -0.92 -9.88
N ALA A 58 -10.23 -0.43 -9.62
CA ALA A 58 -10.44 0.96 -9.20
C ALA A 58 -10.37 1.11 -7.67
N GLU A 59 -9.88 2.26 -7.21
CA GLU A 59 -9.99 2.68 -5.81
C GLU A 59 -11.48 2.63 -5.37
N MET A 60 -11.76 2.14 -4.17
CA MET A 60 -13.13 1.99 -3.66
C MET A 60 -13.92 3.30 -3.70
N TYR A 61 -13.24 4.45 -3.62
CA TYR A 61 -13.86 5.77 -3.73
C TYR A 61 -13.11 6.67 -4.71
N ALA A 62 -13.80 7.16 -5.73
CA ALA A 62 -13.25 8.11 -6.72
C ALA A 62 -12.84 9.48 -6.12
N ILE A 63 -13.33 9.82 -4.93
CA ILE A 63 -13.00 11.08 -4.24
C ILE A 63 -11.97 10.80 -3.15
N ARG A 64 -10.79 11.43 -3.29
CA ARG A 64 -9.72 11.35 -2.29
C ARG A 64 -10.14 11.97 -0.96
N PRO A 65 -9.68 11.43 0.18
CA PRO A 65 -9.88 12.05 1.49
C PRO A 65 -9.35 13.49 1.53
N VAL A 66 -10.06 14.36 2.24
CA VAL A 66 -9.63 15.74 2.47
C VAL A 66 -8.85 15.81 3.78
N TYR A 67 -7.62 16.34 3.74
CA TYR A 67 -6.76 16.44 4.92
C TYR A 67 -6.68 17.86 5.48
N SER A 68 -6.01 18.01 6.63
CA SER A 68 -5.74 19.30 7.30
C SER A 68 -6.97 20.03 7.85
N VAL A 69 -8.07 19.30 8.08
CA VAL A 69 -9.31 19.79 8.70
C VAL A 69 -9.66 18.86 9.87
N ASP A 70 -10.33 19.37 10.90
CA ASP A 70 -10.81 18.55 12.02
C ASP A 70 -11.85 17.52 11.53
N GLN A 71 -11.48 16.25 11.61
CA GLN A 71 -12.28 15.09 11.23
C GLN A 71 -12.54 14.16 12.42
N SER A 72 -12.45 14.66 13.65
CA SER A 72 -12.69 13.87 14.87
C SER A 72 -14.07 13.19 14.94
N ARG A 73 -15.02 13.61 14.09
CA ARG A 73 -16.37 13.05 13.97
C ARG A 73 -16.58 12.20 12.72
N GLY A 74 -15.53 11.95 11.95
CA GLY A 74 -15.56 11.19 10.71
C GLY A 74 -15.17 12.02 9.48
N PRO A 75 -15.09 11.37 8.31
CA PRO A 75 -14.63 12.00 7.08
C PRO A 75 -15.64 13.04 6.57
N ILE A 76 -15.17 14.25 6.28
CA ILE A 76 -16.05 15.36 5.87
C ILE A 76 -16.63 15.21 4.47
N ASN A 77 -15.99 14.41 3.61
CA ASN A 77 -16.40 14.17 2.23
C ASN A 77 -17.05 12.79 2.04
N GLU A 78 -17.32 12.03 3.11
CA GLU A 78 -17.89 10.68 3.04
C GLU A 78 -19.18 10.62 2.19
N ALA A 79 -20.12 11.53 2.47
CA ALA A 79 -21.40 11.57 1.75
C ALA A 79 -21.24 11.91 0.25
N GLU A 80 -20.19 12.64 -0.11
CA GLU A 80 -19.88 12.94 -1.50
C GLU A 80 -19.19 11.76 -2.18
N ALA A 81 -18.19 11.18 -1.52
CA ALA A 81 -17.46 9.99 -1.98
C ALA A 81 -18.41 8.82 -2.24
N HIS A 82 -19.34 8.55 -1.31
CA HIS A 82 -20.34 7.50 -1.48
C HIS A 82 -21.32 7.80 -2.64
N ARG A 83 -21.66 9.07 -2.89
CA ARG A 83 -22.55 9.43 -4.01
C ARG A 83 -21.88 9.23 -5.36
N GLU A 84 -20.61 9.58 -5.50
CA GLU A 84 -19.89 9.35 -6.76
C GLU A 84 -19.64 7.86 -6.99
N HIS A 85 -19.25 7.11 -5.96
CA HIS A 85 -19.10 5.65 -6.05
C HIS A 85 -20.39 4.98 -6.56
N MET A 86 -21.55 5.33 -5.99
CA MET A 86 -22.84 4.81 -6.45
C MET A 86 -23.19 5.25 -7.88
N ARG A 87 -22.74 6.42 -8.34
CA ARG A 87 -22.95 6.86 -9.73
C ARG A 87 -22.08 6.07 -10.69
N GLU A 88 -20.84 5.74 -10.31
CA GLU A 88 -19.93 4.94 -11.14
C GLU A 88 -20.43 3.51 -11.27
N LEU A 89 -20.90 2.90 -10.17
CA LEU A 89 -21.53 1.57 -10.19
C LEU A 89 -22.74 1.49 -11.12
N LEU A 90 -23.51 2.58 -11.26
CA LEU A 90 -24.71 2.63 -12.11
C LEU A 90 -24.41 2.97 -13.58
N ARG A 91 -23.15 3.26 -13.95
CA ARG A 91 -22.76 3.54 -15.34
C ARG A 91 -22.33 2.29 -16.12
N HIS A 92 -22.15 1.15 -15.43
CA HIS A 92 -21.83 -0.16 -16.01
C HIS A 92 -23.06 -1.08 -15.97
#